data_AF-A0A9W8EZZ2-F1
#
_entry.id   AF-A0A9W8EZZ2-F1
#
_cell.length_a   1.000
_cell.length_b   1.000
_cell.length_c   1.000
_cell.angle_alpha   90.00
_cell.angle_beta   90.00
_cell.angle_gamma   90.00
#
_symmetry.space_group_name_H-M   'P 1'
#
loop_
_entity.id
_entity.type
_entity.pdbx_description
1 polymer ?
#
loop_
_entity_poly.entity_id
_entity_poly.type
_entity_poly.pdbx_seq_one_letter_code
_entity_poly.pdbx_strand_id
1 'polypeptide(L)'
;MNQVDPALNPALYAACEYQKAKDILANSTLVPLDTRECYYTRFALWIHYCNKHHGGDNKATGSRVADYVDWLVSSGVTDSIRQDHTRLQQQLRSQLQGVRRYWSLQNSGGDGVQDPLRSEVFLERWRAVIERYPCQRTMRHAGVGGGLTDSESD
;
A
#
# COMPACT_ATOMS: atom_id res chain seq x y z
N MET A 1 19.39 0.99 -11.95
CA MET A 1 18.16 0.56 -12.67
C MET A 1 17.07 0.40 -11.65
N ASN A 2 16.19 1.39 -11.50
CA ASN A 2 15.08 1.30 -10.56
C ASN A 2 13.98 0.43 -11.20
N GLN A 3 13.70 -0.71 -10.59
CA GLN A 3 12.55 -1.52 -10.97
C GLN A 3 11.29 -0.70 -10.68
N VAL A 4 10.59 -0.32 -11.75
CA VAL A 4 9.23 0.21 -11.68
C VAL A 4 8.40 -0.87 -10.98
N ASP A 5 7.85 -0.55 -9.81
CA ASP A 5 7.02 -1.43 -9.00
C ASP A 5 5.89 -2.00 -9.90
N PRO A 6 5.91 -3.29 -10.27
CA PRO A 6 4.95 -3.88 -11.22
C PRO A 6 3.54 -4.03 -10.62
N ALA A 7 3.32 -3.48 -9.42
CA ALA A 7 2.24 -3.83 -8.53
C ALA A 7 0.87 -3.25 -8.90
N LEU A 8 0.76 -2.22 -9.75
CA LEU A 8 -0.50 -1.51 -9.99
C LEU A 8 -0.67 -1.13 -11.44
N ASN A 9 -1.71 -1.67 -12.09
CA ASN A 9 -2.04 -1.39 -13.47
C ASN A 9 -2.32 0.12 -13.67
N PRO A 10 -1.60 0.84 -14.57
CA PRO A 10 -1.86 2.25 -14.87
C PRO A 10 -3.28 2.55 -15.34
N ALA A 11 -4.03 1.53 -15.80
CA ALA A 11 -5.44 1.66 -16.18
C ALA A 11 -6.41 1.94 -14.99
N LEU A 12 -5.92 1.96 -13.76
CA LEU A 12 -6.75 2.06 -12.54
C LEU A 12 -7.01 3.50 -12.07
N TYR A 13 -6.38 4.49 -12.70
CA TYR A 13 -6.60 5.91 -12.45
C TYR A 13 -6.51 6.68 -13.77
N ALA A 14 -7.18 7.83 -13.84
CA ALA A 14 -7.14 8.68 -15.02
C ALA A 14 -5.76 9.37 -15.15
N ALA A 15 -5.35 9.67 -16.39
CA ALA A 15 -4.08 10.36 -16.65
C ALA A 15 -3.94 11.71 -15.90
N CYS A 16 -5.06 12.43 -15.72
CA CYS A 16 -5.08 13.68 -14.97
C CYS A 16 -4.79 13.49 -13.47
N GLU A 17 -5.16 12.35 -12.88
CA GLU A 17 -4.92 12.03 -11.47
C GLU A 17 -3.45 11.68 -11.24
N TYR A 18 -2.83 10.99 -12.20
CA TYR A 18 -1.40 10.75 -12.22
C TYR A 18 -0.59 12.04 -12.37
N GLN A 19 -0.99 12.93 -13.27
CA GLN A 19 -0.33 14.22 -13.41
C GLN A 19 -0.46 15.06 -12.12
N LYS A 20 -1.65 15.10 -11.50
CA LYS A 20 -1.86 15.76 -10.21
C LYS A 20 -0.96 15.19 -9.11
N ALA A 21 -0.76 13.87 -9.08
CA ALA A 21 0.17 13.24 -8.14
C ALA A 21 1.62 13.70 -8.36
N LYS A 22 2.06 13.81 -9.62
CA LYS A 22 3.39 14.35 -9.96
C LYS A 22 3.54 15.79 -9.50
N ASP A 23 2.53 16.63 -9.73
CA ASP A 23 2.57 18.05 -9.37
C ASP A 23 2.64 18.27 -7.84
N ILE A 24 1.91 17.47 -7.07
CA ILE A 24 1.97 17.51 -5.59
C ILE A 24 3.38 17.17 -5.09
N LEU A 25 4.00 16.14 -5.66
CA LEU A 25 5.32 15.67 -5.25
C LEU A 25 6.46 16.55 -5.78
N ALA A 26 6.28 17.17 -6.97
CA ALA A 26 7.24 18.09 -7.55
C ALA A 26 7.55 19.26 -6.59
N ASN A 27 6.51 19.77 -5.92
CA ASN A 27 6.55 20.91 -5.01
C ASN A 27 6.87 20.54 -3.55
N SER A 28 7.14 19.26 -3.24
CA SER A 28 7.40 18.81 -1.88
C SER A 28 8.89 18.77 -1.54
N THR A 29 9.30 19.44 -0.47
CA THR A 29 10.64 19.27 0.15
C THR A 29 10.73 18.05 1.06
N LEU A 30 9.58 17.46 1.42
CA LEU A 30 9.51 16.37 2.37
C LEU A 30 9.86 15.02 1.72
N VAL A 31 9.70 14.88 0.40
CA VAL A 31 9.97 13.63 -0.35
C VAL A 31 11.23 13.77 -1.21
N PRO A 32 12.29 13.00 -0.93
CA PRO A 32 13.50 12.95 -1.76
C PRO A 32 13.19 12.64 -3.23
N LEU A 33 13.87 13.33 -4.15
CA LEU A 33 13.63 13.26 -5.59
C LEU A 33 13.67 11.82 -6.14
N ASP A 34 14.64 11.03 -5.70
CA ASP A 34 14.89 9.64 -6.06
C ASP A 34 13.77 8.68 -5.62
N THR A 35 12.96 9.07 -4.64
CA THR A 35 11.85 8.25 -4.13
C THR A 35 10.47 8.66 -4.65
N ARG A 36 10.35 9.80 -5.34
CA ARG A 36 9.05 10.35 -5.79
C ARG A 36 8.30 9.42 -6.74
N GLU A 37 9.02 8.75 -7.63
CA GLU A 37 8.43 7.81 -8.60
C GLU A 37 7.63 6.69 -7.91
N CYS A 38 8.12 6.19 -6.78
CA CYS A 38 7.44 5.17 -5.99
C CYS A 38 6.09 5.65 -5.40
N TYR A 39 5.88 6.96 -5.30
CA TYR A 39 4.67 7.54 -4.74
C TYR A 39 3.67 8.03 -5.79
N TYR A 40 4.07 8.26 -7.05
CA TYR A 40 3.15 8.79 -8.08
C TYR A 40 1.91 7.92 -8.26
N THR A 41 2.10 6.61 -8.43
CA THR A 41 0.99 5.67 -8.62
C THR A 41 0.10 5.56 -7.37
N ARG A 42 0.72 5.64 -6.18
CA ARG A 42 0.02 5.55 -4.89
C ARG A 42 -0.84 6.78 -4.62
N PHE A 43 -0.30 7.96 -4.91
CA PHE A 43 -1.02 9.22 -4.81
C PHE A 43 -2.14 9.31 -5.85
N ALA A 44 -1.87 8.89 -7.09
CA ALA A 44 -2.86 8.89 -8.16
C ALA A 44 -4.07 8.01 -7.80
N LEU A 45 -3.83 6.83 -7.23
CA LEU A 45 -4.89 5.92 -6.83
C LEU A 45 -5.71 6.45 -5.63
N TRP A 46 -5.06 7.10 -4.66
CA TRP A 46 -5.77 7.79 -3.58
C TRP A 46 -6.65 8.94 -4.11
N ILE A 47 -6.08 9.77 -5.01
CA ILE A 47 -6.82 10.87 -5.65
C ILE A 47 -8.00 10.32 -6.44
N HIS A 48 -7.81 9.22 -7.18
CA HIS A 48 -8.86 8.55 -7.93
C HIS A 48 -10.03 8.13 -7.04
N TYR A 49 -9.71 7.44 -5.94
CA TYR A 49 -10.70 7.05 -4.95
C TYR A 49 -11.45 8.27 -4.39
N CYS A 50 -10.74 9.34 -4.02
CA CYS A 50 -11.36 10.56 -3.50
C CYS A 50 -12.24 11.29 -4.54
N ASN A 51 -11.83 11.33 -5.80
CA ASN A 51 -12.64 11.91 -6.87
C ASN A 51 -13.95 11.13 -7.06
N LYS A 52 -13.87 9.79 -7.05
CA LYS A 52 -15.01 8.92 -7.29
C LYS A 52 -15.99 8.85 -6.12
N HIS A 53 -15.49 8.88 -4.88
CA HIS A 53 -16.30 8.60 -3.68
C HIS A 53 -16.53 9.82 -2.78
N HIS A 54 -15.74 10.88 -2.93
CA HIS A 54 -15.75 12.05 -2.03
C HIS A 54 -15.78 13.39 -2.80
N GLY A 55 -16.25 13.39 -4.06
CA GLY A 55 -16.39 14.61 -4.86
C GLY A 55 -15.08 15.38 -5.08
N GLY A 56 -13.93 14.70 -5.00
CA GLY A 56 -12.61 15.30 -5.14
C GLY A 56 -12.01 15.87 -3.85
N ASP A 57 -12.70 15.79 -2.71
CA ASP A 57 -12.10 16.04 -1.41
C ASP A 57 -11.11 14.91 -1.06
N ASN A 58 -9.84 15.26 -1.15
CA ASN A 58 -8.71 14.35 -1.01
C ASN A 58 -8.12 14.31 0.41
N LYS A 59 -8.81 14.85 1.44
CA LYS A 59 -8.35 14.74 2.82
C LYS A 59 -8.30 13.28 3.28
N ALA A 60 -7.16 12.88 3.83
CA ALA A 60 -6.93 11.56 4.41
C ALA A 60 -7.35 11.51 5.89
N THR A 61 -8.60 11.13 6.16
CA THR A 61 -9.12 10.88 7.51
C THR A 61 -9.15 9.38 7.81
N GLY A 62 -9.19 9.01 9.10
CA GLY A 62 -9.25 7.60 9.52
C GLY A 62 -10.34 6.79 8.83
N SER A 63 -11.57 7.30 8.81
CA SER A 63 -12.71 6.66 8.13
C SER A 63 -12.49 6.50 6.63
N ARG A 64 -12.05 7.56 5.93
CA ARG A 64 -11.82 7.50 4.48
C ARG A 64 -10.71 6.52 4.11
N VAL A 65 -9.65 6.44 4.92
CA VAL A 65 -8.59 5.48 4.69
C VAL A 65 -9.07 4.04 4.95
N ALA A 66 -9.95 3.82 5.92
CA ALA A 66 -10.60 2.53 6.13
C ALA A 66 -11.44 2.11 4.91
N ASP A 67 -12.31 3.00 4.43
CA ASP A 67 -13.15 2.78 3.24
C ASP A 67 -12.31 2.56 1.97
N TYR A 68 -11.16 3.26 1.86
CA TYR A 68 -10.23 3.08 0.76
C TYR A 68 -9.62 1.68 0.73
N VAL A 69 -9.29 1.09 1.90
CA VAL A 69 -8.79 -0.30 1.95
C VAL A 69 -9.86 -1.27 1.44
N ASP A 70 -11.12 -1.09 1.84
CA ASP A 70 -12.22 -1.92 1.34
C ASP A 70 -12.40 -1.78 -0.17
N TRP A 71 -12.30 -0.55 -0.67
CA TRP A 71 -12.34 -0.28 -2.08
C TRP A 71 -11.17 -0.97 -2.81
N LEU A 72 -9.94 -0.90 -2.33
CA LEU A 72 -8.79 -1.59 -2.93
C LEU A 72 -8.97 -3.12 -2.97
N VAL A 73 -9.57 -3.68 -1.92
CA VAL A 73 -9.86 -5.11 -1.83
C VAL A 73 -11.00 -5.52 -2.78
N SER A 74 -11.97 -4.65 -3.06
CA SER A 74 -13.17 -4.97 -3.86
C SER A 74 -13.10 -4.55 -5.33
N SER A 75 -12.31 -3.53 -5.67
CA SER A 75 -12.23 -2.89 -7.00
C SER A 75 -11.44 -3.67 -8.04
N GLY A 76 -10.93 -4.85 -7.70
CA GLY A 76 -10.09 -5.66 -8.58
C GLY A 76 -8.72 -5.07 -8.92
N VAL A 77 -8.39 -3.91 -8.34
CA VAL A 77 -7.03 -3.34 -8.27
C VAL A 77 -6.01 -4.37 -7.76
N THR A 78 -6.49 -5.30 -6.93
CA THR A 78 -5.73 -6.39 -6.35
C THR A 78 -6.10 -7.77 -6.92
N ASP A 79 -6.93 -7.86 -7.98
CA ASP A 79 -7.44 -9.15 -8.50
C ASP A 79 -6.35 -10.05 -9.08
N SER A 80 -5.32 -9.48 -9.72
CA SER A 80 -4.15 -10.26 -10.17
C SER A 80 -3.33 -10.86 -9.01
N ILE A 81 -3.66 -10.48 -7.77
CA ILE A 81 -2.84 -10.69 -6.57
C ILE A 81 -3.65 -11.33 -5.44
N ARG A 82 -4.97 -11.32 -5.52
CA ARG A 82 -5.87 -12.11 -4.67
C ARG A 82 -5.57 -13.60 -4.71
N GLN A 83 -4.91 -14.10 -5.75
CA GLN A 83 -4.44 -15.49 -5.82
C GLN A 83 -3.23 -15.77 -4.89
N ASP A 84 -2.51 -14.74 -4.43
CA ASP A 84 -1.39 -14.84 -3.48
C ASP A 84 -1.64 -13.90 -2.28
N HIS A 85 -2.30 -14.43 -1.25
CA HIS A 85 -2.71 -13.69 -0.05
C HIS A 85 -1.55 -12.94 0.65
N THR A 86 -0.33 -13.45 0.55
CA THR A 86 0.86 -12.83 1.16
C THR A 86 1.24 -11.54 0.42
N ARG A 87 1.06 -11.51 -0.91
CA ARG A 87 1.31 -10.30 -1.72
C ARG A 87 0.25 -9.23 -1.49
N LEU A 88 -1.01 -9.62 -1.25
CA LEU A 88 -2.10 -8.67 -1.01
C LEU A 88 -1.82 -7.76 0.20
N GLN A 89 -1.48 -8.32 1.36
CA GLN A 89 -1.18 -7.50 2.55
C GLN A 89 0.01 -6.56 2.34
N GLN A 90 1.07 -7.03 1.67
CA GLN A 90 2.26 -6.22 1.40
C GLN A 90 1.94 -5.04 0.50
N GLN A 91 1.12 -5.25 -0.53
CA GLN A 91 0.69 -4.18 -1.41
C GLN A 91 -0.24 -3.18 -0.74
N LEU A 92 -1.22 -3.64 0.04
CA LEU A 92 -2.08 -2.75 0.81
C LEU A 92 -1.23 -1.89 1.76
N ARG A 93 -0.24 -2.47 2.46
CA ARG A 93 0.70 -1.70 3.29
C ARG A 93 1.49 -0.69 2.47
N SER A 94 2.02 -1.08 1.31
CA SER A 94 2.75 -0.21 0.40
C SER A 94 1.88 0.99 -0.03
N GLN A 95 0.62 0.73 -0.36
CA GLN A 95 -0.35 1.77 -0.71
C GLN A 95 -0.69 2.70 0.45
N LEU A 96 -0.91 2.14 1.65
CA LEU A 96 -1.18 2.90 2.86
C LEU A 96 0.00 3.80 3.26
N GLN A 97 1.25 3.39 3.02
CA GLN A 97 2.41 4.28 3.18
C GLN A 97 2.36 5.48 2.21
N GLY A 98 1.82 5.28 1.00
CA GLY A 98 1.52 6.36 0.08
C GLY A 98 0.49 7.34 0.65
N VAL A 99 -0.65 6.84 1.13
CA VAL A 99 -1.70 7.68 1.74
C VAL A 99 -1.20 8.42 2.98
N ARG A 100 -0.41 7.75 3.84
CA ARG A 100 0.22 8.38 5.01
C ARG A 100 1.16 9.51 4.60
N ARG A 101 1.94 9.29 3.54
CA ARG A 101 2.83 10.33 3.02
C ARG A 101 2.04 11.49 2.44
N TYR A 102 0.97 11.21 1.70
CA TYR A 102 0.04 12.22 1.20
C TYR A 102 -0.55 13.06 2.34
N TRP A 103 -1.05 12.41 3.39
CA TRP A 103 -1.54 13.06 4.60
C TRP A 103 -0.47 13.95 5.25
N SER A 104 0.77 13.46 5.36
CA SER A 104 1.87 14.23 5.93
C SER A 104 2.19 15.48 5.12
N LEU A 105 2.01 15.47 3.79
CA LEU A 105 2.18 16.66 2.95
C LEU A 105 1.04 17.66 3.13
N GLN A 106 -0.20 17.18 3.32
CA GLN A 106 -1.36 18.05 3.55
C GLN A 106 -1.31 18.75 4.92
N ASN A 107 -0.68 18.12 5.90
CA ASN A 107 -0.69 18.53 7.30
C ASN A 107 0.70 18.94 7.82
N SER A 108 1.69 19.10 6.93
CA SER A 108 3.02 19.59 7.33
C SER A 108 2.89 21.01 7.88
N GLY A 109 3.03 21.16 9.20
CA GLY A 109 2.87 22.44 9.92
C GLY A 109 1.63 22.55 10.81
N GLY A 110 0.76 21.53 10.85
CA GLY A 110 -0.39 21.48 11.76
C GLY A 110 -0.10 20.67 13.01
N ASP A 111 0.08 21.34 14.15
CA ASP A 111 0.17 20.66 15.44
C ASP A 111 -1.16 19.95 15.78
N GLY A 112 -1.09 18.72 16.30
CA GLY A 112 -2.24 17.99 16.83
C GLY A 112 -3.09 17.21 15.82
N VAL A 113 -2.74 17.19 14.53
CA VAL A 113 -3.46 16.33 13.56
C VAL A 113 -2.99 14.88 13.71
N GLN A 114 -3.93 13.98 14.02
CA GLN A 114 -3.64 12.56 14.18
C GLN A 114 -3.42 11.86 12.82
N ASP A 115 -2.40 11.00 12.76
CA ASP A 115 -2.15 10.10 11.64
C ASP A 115 -3.39 9.21 11.39
N PRO A 116 -3.99 9.19 10.18
CA PRO A 116 -5.20 8.43 9.90
C PRO A 116 -5.01 6.93 10.11
N LEU A 117 -3.79 6.41 9.94
CA LEU A 117 -3.47 5.00 10.18
C LEU A 117 -3.39 4.63 11.66
N ARG A 118 -3.45 5.63 12.56
CA ARG A 118 -3.52 5.45 14.01
C ARG A 118 -4.93 5.68 14.56
N SER A 119 -5.90 6.01 13.71
CA SER A 119 -7.29 6.16 14.15
C SER A 119 -7.88 4.80 14.52
N GLU A 120 -8.77 4.77 15.52
CA GLU A 120 -9.43 3.56 15.98
C GLU A 120 -10.24 2.90 14.85
N VAL A 121 -10.98 3.70 14.09
CA VAL A 121 -11.79 3.25 12.93
C VAL A 121 -10.93 2.52 11.89
N PHE A 122 -9.78 3.09 11.53
CA PHE A 122 -8.87 2.42 10.59
C PHE A 122 -8.32 1.13 11.18
N LEU A 123 -7.89 1.14 12.45
CA LEU A 123 -7.27 -0.03 13.08
C LEU A 123 -8.23 -1.20 13.27
N GLU A 124 -9.50 -0.92 13.55
CA GLU A 124 -10.56 -1.93 13.59
C GLU A 124 -10.75 -2.55 12.19
N ARG A 125 -10.86 -1.70 11.16
CA ARG A 125 -11.07 -2.19 9.80
C ARG A 125 -9.88 -2.97 9.25
N TRP A 126 -8.69 -2.48 9.50
CA TRP A 126 -7.45 -3.13 9.11
C TRP A 126 -7.27 -4.50 9.76
N ARG A 127 -7.68 -4.65 11.04
CA ARG A 127 -7.70 -5.95 11.72
C ARG A 127 -8.61 -6.95 11.00
N ALA A 128 -9.83 -6.55 10.65
CA ALA A 128 -10.75 -7.41 9.91
C ALA A 128 -10.19 -7.85 8.53
N VAL A 129 -9.46 -6.95 7.85
CA VAL A 129 -8.79 -7.28 6.58
C VAL A 129 -7.65 -8.29 6.79
N ILE A 130 -6.82 -8.11 7.82
CA ILE A 130 -5.74 -9.04 8.14
C ILE A 130 -6.28 -10.43 8.49
N GLU A 131 -7.36 -10.50 9.28
CA GLU A 131 -8.00 -11.76 9.65
C GLU A 131 -8.56 -12.51 8.43
N ARG A 132 -9.14 -11.78 7.48
CA ARG A 132 -9.68 -12.35 6.24
C ARG A 132 -8.60 -12.83 5.27
N TYR A 133 -7.46 -12.15 5.21
CA TYR A 133 -6.36 -12.45 4.30
C TYR A 133 -5.07 -12.67 5.07
N PRO A 134 -4.94 -13.77 5.84
CA PRO A 134 -3.76 -13.99 6.69
C PRO A 134 -2.49 -14.07 5.85
N CYS A 135 -1.44 -13.39 6.30
CA CYS A 135 -0.10 -13.54 5.74
C CYS A 135 0.35 -14.97 6.05
N GLN A 136 0.58 -15.81 5.03
CA GLN A 136 1.26 -17.06 5.29
C GLN A 136 2.68 -16.69 5.74
N ARG A 137 2.92 -16.78 7.05
CA ARG A 137 4.29 -16.86 7.56
C ARG A 137 4.91 -18.01 6.80
N THR A 138 5.79 -17.69 5.86
CA THR A 138 6.70 -18.68 5.31
C THR A 138 7.41 -19.22 6.54
N MET A 139 7.02 -20.41 7.00
CA MET A 139 7.86 -21.20 7.87
C MET A 139 9.12 -21.40 7.04
N ARG A 140 10.14 -20.56 7.26
CA ARG A 140 11.50 -20.95 6.92
C ARG A 140 11.66 -22.32 7.54
N HIS A 141 11.78 -23.35 6.70
CA HIS A 141 11.80 -24.74 7.10
C HIS A 141 12.64 -24.92 8.36
N ALA A 142 11.97 -25.29 9.46
CA ALA A 142 12.55 -26.27 10.35
C ALA A 142 12.40 -27.63 9.67
N GLY A 143 13.53 -28.28 9.38
CA GLY A 143 13.63 -29.69 8.97
C GLY A 143 14.01 -29.91 7.50
N VAL A 144 14.79 -30.91 7.08
CA VAL A 144 15.44 -32.07 7.72
C VAL A 144 16.47 -32.62 6.71
N GLY A 145 17.64 -33.08 7.20
CA GLY A 145 18.38 -34.27 6.73
C GLY A 145 18.70 -34.50 5.24
N GLY A 146 20.00 -34.44 4.91
CA GLY A 146 20.68 -35.50 4.16
C GLY A 146 21.78 -36.03 5.10
N GLY A 147 21.91 -37.31 5.42
CA GLY A 147 21.83 -38.44 4.50
C GLY A 147 23.24 -38.74 4.00
N LEU A 148 24.06 -39.39 4.83
CA LEU A 148 25.21 -40.18 4.38
C LEU A 148 25.21 -41.47 5.21
N THR A 149 24.50 -42.47 4.70
CA THR A 149 24.83 -43.86 4.95
C THR A 149 25.92 -44.31 3.97
N ASP A 150 26.74 -45.22 4.48
CA ASP A 150 27.52 -46.27 3.81
C ASP A 150 28.99 -46.04 3.43
N SER A 151 29.75 -47.07 3.88
CA SER A 151 31.04 -47.60 3.44
C SER A 151 32.30 -46.84 3.90
N GLU A 152 33.32 -47.46 4.50
CA GLU A 152 33.91 -48.78 4.20
C GLU A 152 34.68 -49.35 5.41
N SER A 153 34.76 -50.68 5.46
CA SER A 153 35.62 -51.46 6.36
C SER A 153 37.06 -51.52 5.84
N ASP A 154 38.03 -51.23 6.70
CA ASP A 154 39.19 -52.08 7.06
C ASP A 154 39.94 -51.44 8.25
#